data_AF-A0A3P2RCE7-F1
#
_entry.id   AF-A0A3P2RCE7-F1
#
_cell.length_a   1.000
_cell.length_b   1.000
_cell.length_c   1.000
_cell.angle_alpha   90.00
_cell.angle_beta   90.00
_cell.angle_gamma   90.00
#
_symmetry.space_group_name_H-M   'P 1'
#
loop_
_entity.id
_entity.type
_entity.pdbx_description
1 polymer ?
#
loop_
_entity_poly.entity_id
_entity_poly.type
_entity_poly.pdbx_seq_one_letter_code
_entity_poly.pdbx_strand_id
1 'polypeptide(L)'
;MAKQINLDTQIINTLEVKIGPKAMKAKYTAETDRELADKAIDYYAMHDDLNIDKLLSENTVDEAKQKLHEAQDGIIELGTYLIDKLFDEKDAEYIKKQTRGRVANYDNITETLVKAGDASSFELGNY
;
A
#
# COMPACT_ATOMS: atom_id res chain seq x y z
N MET A 1 12.29 -39.66 15.91
CA MET A 1 12.71 -38.32 15.44
C MET A 1 11.52 -37.39 15.60
N ALA A 2 11.68 -36.26 16.28
CA ALA A 2 10.62 -35.26 16.35
C ALA A 2 10.52 -34.54 14.99
N LYS A 3 9.31 -34.41 14.45
CA LYS A 3 9.07 -33.53 13.29
C LYS A 3 9.18 -32.10 13.77
N GLN A 4 10.11 -31.34 13.21
CA GLN A 4 10.26 -29.91 13.45
C GLN A 4 9.42 -29.16 12.42
N ILE A 5 8.58 -28.22 12.87
CA ILE A 5 7.78 -27.34 12.01
C ILE A 5 8.40 -25.95 12.10
N ASN A 6 8.68 -25.32 10.96
CA ASN A 6 9.14 -23.93 10.87
C ASN A 6 7.93 -23.03 10.57
N LEU A 7 7.69 -22.03 11.43
CA LEU A 7 6.58 -21.09 11.33
C LEU A 7 7.04 -19.66 10.96
N ASP A 8 8.32 -19.42 10.72
CA ASP A 8 8.88 -18.08 10.49
C ASP A 8 8.25 -17.40 9.25
N THR A 9 7.87 -18.18 8.25
CA THR A 9 7.19 -17.67 7.04
C THR A 9 5.69 -17.47 7.22
N GLN A 10 5.11 -17.90 8.35
CA GLN A 10 3.69 -17.75 8.67
C GLN A 10 3.40 -16.56 9.58
N ILE A 11 4.44 -15.89 10.10
CA ILE A 11 4.32 -14.74 11.01
C ILE A 11 4.77 -13.49 10.26
N ILE A 12 3.81 -12.72 9.74
CA ILE A 12 4.07 -11.44 9.07
C ILE A 12 4.16 -10.33 10.12
N ASN A 13 5.28 -10.25 10.83
CA ASN A 13 5.55 -9.13 11.74
C ASN A 13 6.40 -8.05 11.06
N THR A 14 7.12 -8.41 9.99
CA THR A 14 8.09 -7.53 9.36
C THR A 14 8.26 -7.87 7.88
N LEU A 15 8.17 -6.87 7.02
CA LEU A 15 8.48 -6.97 5.59
C LEU A 15 9.77 -6.19 5.29
N GLU A 16 10.75 -6.83 4.67
CA GLU A 16 11.94 -6.14 4.17
C GLU A 16 11.61 -5.41 2.87
N VAL A 17 11.85 -4.11 2.85
CA VAL A 17 11.58 -3.23 1.70
C VAL A 17 12.87 -2.60 1.24
N LYS A 18 13.14 -2.65 -0.06
CA LYS A 18 14.36 -2.09 -0.65
C LYS A 18 14.03 -1.04 -1.70
N ILE A 19 14.59 0.16 -1.53
CA ILE A 19 14.53 1.22 -2.54
C ILE A 19 15.96 1.66 -2.84
N GLY A 20 16.42 1.37 -4.06
CA GLY A 20 17.80 1.62 -4.48
C GLY A 20 18.83 0.91 -3.57
N PRO A 21 19.79 1.63 -2.98
CA PRO A 21 20.80 1.03 -2.09
C PRO A 21 20.30 0.81 -0.66
N LYS A 22 19.12 1.32 -0.28
CA LYS A 22 18.64 1.30 1.10
C LYS A 22 17.64 0.16 1.32
N ALA A 23 17.92 -0.67 2.31
CA ALA A 23 17.00 -1.67 2.86
C ALA A 23 16.36 -1.13 4.14
N MET A 24 15.07 -1.37 4.30
CA MET A 24 14.18 -0.86 5.35
C MET A 24 13.26 -1.98 5.80
N LYS A 25 12.58 -1.78 6.93
CA LYS A 25 11.66 -2.78 7.49
C LYS A 25 10.31 -2.14 7.76
N ALA A 26 9.28 -2.59 7.04
CA ALA A 26 7.89 -2.31 7.37
C ALA A 26 7.49 -3.23 8.54
N LYS A 27 6.92 -2.68 9.60
CA LYS A 27 6.51 -3.40 10.80
C LYS A 27 4.99 -3.47 10.86
N TYR A 28 4.46 -4.69 10.86
CA TYR A 28 3.03 -4.96 11.02
C TYR A 28 2.77 -5.35 12.48
N THR A 29 1.79 -4.70 13.09
CA THR A 29 1.39 -4.85 14.48
C THR A 29 -0.11 -5.11 14.54
N ALA A 30 -0.59 -5.72 15.61
CA ALA A 30 -2.04 -5.96 15.78
C ALA A 30 -2.88 -4.66 15.74
N GLU A 31 -2.29 -3.51 16.07
CA GLU A 31 -2.94 -2.20 15.93
C GLU A 31 -3.03 -1.78 14.47
N THR A 32 -1.94 -1.94 13.71
CA THR A 32 -1.91 -1.61 12.28
C THR A 32 -2.77 -2.55 11.44
N ASP A 33 -2.99 -3.81 11.82
CA ASP A 33 -3.82 -4.75 11.06
C ASP A 33 -5.28 -4.29 10.90
N ARG A 34 -5.89 -3.74 11.97
CA ARG A 34 -7.28 -3.23 11.88
C ARG A 34 -7.35 -1.99 11.00
N GLU A 35 -6.40 -1.07 11.19
CA GLU A 35 -6.31 0.13 10.39
C GLU A 35 -6.05 -0.23 8.90
N LEU A 36 -5.21 -1.22 8.64
CA LEU A 36 -4.90 -1.72 7.30
C LEU A 36 -6.10 -2.33 6.60
N ALA A 37 -6.97 -3.05 7.31
CA ALA A 37 -8.19 -3.60 6.71
C ALA A 37 -9.13 -2.49 6.20
N ASP A 38 -9.36 -1.45 7.00
CA ASP A 38 -10.15 -0.29 6.58
C ASP A 38 -9.44 0.45 5.42
N LYS A 39 -8.12 0.61 5.51
CA LYS A 39 -7.30 1.23 4.46
C LYS A 39 -7.24 0.44 3.16
N ALA A 40 -7.35 -0.88 3.21
CA ALA A 40 -7.46 -1.72 2.02
C ALA A 40 -8.76 -1.42 1.27
N ILE A 41 -9.87 -1.26 1.99
CA ILE A 41 -11.16 -0.90 1.40
C ILE A 41 -11.07 0.49 0.75
N ASP A 42 -10.54 1.48 1.49
CA ASP A 42 -10.31 2.84 0.96
C ASP A 42 -9.47 2.79 -0.32
N TYR A 43 -8.36 2.03 -0.30
CA TYR A 43 -7.46 1.86 -1.45
C TYR A 43 -8.19 1.30 -2.67
N TYR A 44 -8.90 0.18 -2.53
CA TYR A 44 -9.56 -0.47 -3.66
C TYR A 44 -10.69 0.39 -4.23
N ALA A 45 -11.41 1.16 -3.40
CA ALA A 45 -12.41 2.11 -3.86
C ALA A 45 -11.77 3.23 -4.71
N MET A 46 -10.69 3.84 -4.23
CA MET A 46 -9.99 4.91 -4.96
C MET A 46 -9.29 4.37 -6.23
N HIS A 47 -8.72 3.17 -6.18
CA HIS A 47 -8.05 2.57 -7.31
C HIS A 47 -9.04 2.22 -8.44
N ASP A 48 -10.27 1.83 -8.11
CA ASP A 48 -11.34 1.63 -9.10
C ASP A 48 -11.72 2.95 -9.80
N ASP A 49 -11.68 4.07 -9.08
CA ASP A 49 -11.88 5.42 -9.63
C ASP A 49 -10.69 5.94 -10.46
N LEU A 50 -9.54 5.25 -10.50
CA LEU A 50 -8.49 5.55 -11.47
C LEU A 50 -8.80 5.01 -12.88
N ASN A 51 -9.84 4.17 -13.02
CA ASN A 51 -10.24 3.63 -14.31
C ASN A 51 -11.00 4.67 -15.14
N ILE A 52 -10.28 5.29 -16.09
CA ILE A 52 -10.81 6.34 -16.96
C ILE A 52 -12.04 5.86 -17.77
N ASP A 53 -12.01 4.63 -18.30
CA ASP A 53 -13.10 4.11 -19.12
C ASP A 53 -14.38 3.96 -18.29
N LYS A 54 -14.24 3.48 -17.05
CA LYS A 54 -15.35 3.38 -16.10
C LYS A 54 -15.90 4.77 -15.76
N LEU A 55 -15.02 5.71 -15.38
CA LEU A 55 -15.43 7.07 -15.02
C LEU A 55 -16.18 7.78 -16.15
N LEU A 56 -15.71 7.64 -17.40
CA LEU A 56 -16.34 8.24 -18.57
C LEU A 56 -17.66 7.54 -18.95
N SER A 57 -17.87 6.29 -18.55
CA SER A 57 -19.12 5.57 -18.77
C SER A 57 -20.22 5.95 -17.76
N GLU A 58 -19.84 6.42 -16.57
CA GLU A 58 -20.75 6.68 -15.45
C GLU A 58 -20.97 8.17 -15.16
N ASN A 59 -20.14 9.07 -15.71
CA ASN A 59 -20.13 10.48 -15.36
C ASN A 59 -19.91 11.37 -16.58
N THR A 60 -20.20 12.67 -16.45
CA THR A 60 -19.75 13.66 -17.43
C THR A 60 -18.22 13.81 -17.40
N VAL A 61 -17.63 14.38 -18.45
CA VAL A 61 -16.17 14.59 -18.53
C VAL A 61 -15.63 15.40 -17.35
N ASP A 62 -16.36 16.43 -16.89
CA ASP A 62 -15.89 17.28 -15.80
C ASP A 62 -16.01 16.58 -14.44
N GLU A 63 -17.09 15.85 -14.19
CA GLU A 63 -17.23 14.99 -13.01
C GLU A 63 -16.18 13.87 -12.99
N ALA A 64 -15.90 13.25 -14.13
CA ALA A 64 -14.85 12.23 -14.27
C ALA A 64 -13.46 12.80 -13.93
N LYS A 65 -13.13 14.01 -14.41
CA LYS A 65 -11.86 14.68 -14.04
C LYS A 65 -11.80 14.98 -12.55
N GLN A 66 -12.90 15.46 -11.96
CA GLN A 66 -12.95 15.76 -10.53
C GLN A 66 -12.71 14.50 -9.70
N LYS A 67 -13.46 13.42 -9.96
CA LYS A 67 -13.29 12.13 -9.28
C LYS A 67 -11.89 11.55 -9.44
N LEU A 68 -11.33 11.63 -10.65
CA LEU A 68 -9.96 11.19 -10.90
C LEU A 68 -8.96 11.96 -10.03
N HIS A 69 -9.08 13.28 -9.91
CA HIS A 69 -8.19 14.06 -9.05
C HIS A 69 -8.40 13.75 -7.57
N GLU A 70 -9.64 13.60 -7.11
CA GLU A 70 -9.96 13.20 -5.73
C GLU A 70 -9.34 11.82 -5.39
N ALA A 71 -9.43 10.85 -6.29
CA ALA A 71 -8.80 9.54 -6.14
C ALA A 71 -7.26 9.63 -6.13
N GLN A 72 -6.68 10.46 -7.01
CA GLN A 72 -5.23 10.68 -7.05
C GLN A 72 -4.69 11.30 -5.76
N ASP A 73 -5.37 12.31 -5.22
CA ASP A 73 -5.02 12.96 -3.96
C ASP A 73 -5.19 11.98 -2.79
N GLY A 74 -6.29 11.23 -2.77
CA GLY A 74 -6.56 10.21 -1.76
C GLY A 74 -5.52 9.09 -1.74
N ILE A 75 -5.01 8.65 -2.90
CA ILE A 75 -3.91 7.69 -2.97
C ILE A 75 -2.60 8.26 -2.38
N ILE A 76 -2.29 9.53 -2.65
CA ILE A 76 -1.10 10.16 -2.05
C ILE A 76 -1.24 10.24 -0.53
N GLU A 77 -2.42 10.64 -0.03
CA GLU A 77 -2.71 10.72 1.40
C GLU A 77 -2.61 9.35 2.06
N LEU A 78 -3.25 8.34 1.48
CA LEU A 78 -3.24 6.98 1.99
C LEU A 78 -1.84 6.37 1.99
N GLY A 79 -1.11 6.49 0.88
CA GLY A 79 0.26 6.01 0.80
C GLY A 79 1.18 6.69 1.80
N THR A 80 1.00 8.00 2.02
CA THR A 80 1.73 8.73 3.05
C THR A 80 1.43 8.20 4.45
N TYR A 81 0.16 7.97 4.76
CA TYR A 81 -0.27 7.41 6.05
C TYR A 81 0.36 6.03 6.30
N LEU A 82 0.30 5.12 5.32
CA LEU A 82 0.88 3.77 5.47
C LEU A 82 2.40 3.81 5.62
N ILE A 83 3.08 4.66 4.86
CA ILE A 83 4.53 4.85 4.98
C ILE A 83 4.90 5.32 6.40
N ASP A 84 4.16 6.29 6.94
CA ASP A 84 4.43 6.83 8.27
C ASP A 84 4.08 5.86 9.41
N LYS A 85 3.12 4.97 9.19
CA LYS A 85 2.71 3.96 10.17
C LYS A 85 3.64 2.74 10.20
N LEU A 86 4.07 2.26 9.03
CA LEU A 86 4.79 0.98 8.92
C LEU A 86 6.30 1.14 9.06
N PHE A 87 6.86 2.33 8.85
CA PHE A 87 8.30 2.56 8.85
C PHE A 87 8.73 3.53 9.94
N ASP A 88 9.97 3.38 10.41
CA ASP A 88 10.57 4.36 11.32
C ASP A 88 10.75 5.70 10.57
N GLU A 89 10.67 6.83 11.30
CA GLU A 89 10.60 8.20 10.73
C GLU A 89 11.61 8.48 9.61
N LYS A 90 12.89 8.10 9.80
CA LYS A 90 13.96 8.31 8.80
C LYS A 90 13.78 7.49 7.52
N ASP A 91 13.16 6.33 7.64
CA ASP A 91 12.87 5.45 6.51
C ASP A 91 11.62 5.98 5.77
N ALA A 92 10.59 6.38 6.51
CA ALA A 92 9.40 7.02 5.97
C ALA A 92 9.73 8.28 5.16
N GLU A 93 10.55 9.19 5.71
CA GLU A 93 11.03 10.38 4.99
C GLU A 93 11.79 10.03 3.72
N TYR A 94 12.65 9.00 3.78
CA TYR A 94 13.40 8.55 2.61
C TYR A 94 12.47 8.05 1.52
N ILE A 95 11.50 7.20 1.86
CA ILE A 95 10.53 6.65 0.90
C ILE A 95 9.75 7.79 0.25
N LYS A 96 9.16 8.70 1.05
CA LYS A 96 8.42 9.88 0.56
C LYS A 96 9.25 10.76 -0.38
N LYS A 97 10.56 10.90 -0.13
CA LYS A 97 11.46 11.60 -1.05
C LYS A 97 11.65 10.84 -2.37
N GLN A 98 11.72 9.51 -2.35
CA GLN A 98 11.88 8.70 -3.55
C GLN A 98 10.61 8.63 -4.41
N THR A 99 9.42 8.83 -3.84
CA THR A 99 8.17 8.90 -4.63
C THR A 99 8.16 10.12 -5.56
N ARG A 100 8.92 11.18 -5.24
CA ARG A 100 8.97 12.45 -6.00
C ARG A 100 7.58 13.09 -6.20
N GLY A 101 6.63 12.83 -5.30
CA GLY A 101 5.26 13.34 -5.39
C GLY A 101 4.43 12.75 -6.55
N ARG A 102 4.89 11.68 -7.21
CA ARG A 102 4.14 11.06 -8.31
C ARG A 102 3.06 10.14 -7.76
N VAL A 103 1.80 10.37 -8.14
CA VAL A 103 0.67 9.49 -7.76
C VAL A 103 0.97 8.02 -8.07
N ALA A 104 1.44 7.72 -9.28
CA ALA A 104 1.78 6.35 -9.67
C ALA A 104 2.83 5.68 -8.74
N ASN A 105 3.75 6.45 -8.15
CA ASN A 105 4.71 5.87 -7.21
C ASN A 105 4.04 5.60 -5.85
N TYR A 106 3.17 6.51 -5.39
CA TYR A 106 2.38 6.29 -4.18
C TYR A 106 1.43 5.11 -4.33
N ASP A 107 0.76 4.99 -5.47
CA ASP A 107 -0.17 3.90 -5.79
C ASP A 107 0.53 2.54 -5.68
N ASN A 108 1.61 2.33 -6.43
CA ASN A 108 2.39 1.07 -6.40
C ASN A 108 2.88 0.69 -4.99
N ILE A 109 3.34 1.68 -4.20
CA ILE A 109 3.80 1.44 -2.82
C ILE A 109 2.61 1.10 -1.92
N THR A 110 1.52 1.84 -2.03
CA THR A 110 0.29 1.63 -1.25
C THR A 110 -0.26 0.23 -1.51
N GLU A 111 -0.38 -0.17 -2.78
CA GLU A 111 -0.81 -1.50 -3.18
C GLU A 111 0.05 -2.59 -2.55
N THR A 112 1.37 -2.44 -2.62
CA THR A 112 2.33 -3.41 -2.07
C THR A 112 2.18 -3.57 -0.57
N LEU A 113 2.04 -2.46 0.17
CA LEU A 113 1.91 -2.47 1.62
C LEU A 113 0.55 -3.01 2.08
N VAL A 114 -0.53 -2.63 1.38
CA VAL A 114 -1.89 -3.16 1.63
C VAL A 114 -1.93 -4.67 1.42
N LYS A 115 -1.42 -5.17 0.28
CA LYS A 115 -1.38 -6.61 -0.02
C LYS A 115 -0.50 -7.40 0.94
N ALA A 116 0.63 -6.82 1.38
CA ALA A 116 1.50 -7.47 2.34
C ALA A 116 0.88 -7.58 3.75
N GLY A 117 0.04 -6.62 4.14
CA GLY A 117 -0.72 -6.66 5.39
C GLY A 117 -1.97 -7.55 5.34
N ASP A 118 -2.56 -7.73 4.16
CA ASP A 118 -3.71 -8.62 3.98
C ASP A 118 -3.25 -10.07 3.79
N ALA A 119 -3.21 -10.81 4.91
CA ALA A 119 -2.87 -12.23 4.97
C ALA A 119 -3.76 -13.14 4.09
N SER A 120 -4.91 -12.67 3.60
CA SER A 120 -5.76 -13.41 2.66
C SER A 120 -5.34 -13.26 1.19
N SER A 121 -4.56 -12.22 0.88
CA SER A 121 -4.10 -11.86 -0.47
C SER A 121 -2.64 -12.25 -0.76
N PHE A 122 -1.88 -12.61 0.28
CA PHE A 122 -0.49 -13.03 0.15
C PHE A 122 -0.40 -14.47 -0.39
N GLU A 123 -0.64 -14.65 -1.69
CA GLU A 123 -0.02 -15.78 -2.37
C GLU A 123 1.49 -15.60 -2.24
N LEU A 124 2.14 -16.48 -1.46
CA LEU A 124 3.59 -16.62 -1.38
C LEU A 124 4.15 -17.06 -2.75
N GLY A 125 4.12 -16.16 -3.72
CA GLY A 125 4.53 -16.36 -5.10
C GLY A 125 5.62 -15.37 -5.47
N ASN A 126 6.87 -15.82 -5.32
CA ASN A 126 8.09 -15.34 -5.98
C ASN A 126 8.10 -13.87 -6.46
N TYR A 127 8.46 -12.94 -5.57
CA TYR A 127 9.06 -11.66 -5.93
C TYR A 127 10.47 -11.56 -5.32
#